data_AF-A0A7S2DJE4-F1
#
_entry.id   AF-A0A7S2DJE4-F1
#
_cell.length_a   1.000
_cell.length_b   1.000
_cell.length_c   1.000
_cell.angle_alpha   90.00
_cell.angle_beta   90.00
_cell.angle_gamma   90.00
#
_symmetry.space_group_name_H-M   'P 1'
#
loop_
_entity.id
_entity.type
_entity.pdbx_description
1 polymer ?
#
loop_
_entity_poly.entity_id
_entity_poly.type
_entity_poly.pdbx_seq_one_letter_code
_entity_poly.pdbx_strand_id
1 'polypeptide(L)'
;ALQRWSSQEELLRHYGDVLFKVTERGLCGSHARLELPLRLYVQHAEAVAADSPFYIFERSLDGPRTALLEDFEPPRFFQDDLYSIAEYTRAFLPTYRYYVIGIERTGSNLHVDPC
;
A
#
# COMPACT_ATOMS: atom_id res chain seq x y z
N ALA A 1 0.74 14.22 5.86
CA ALA A 1 -0.08 13.05 6.25
C ALA A 1 -1.24 13.44 7.15
N LEU A 2 -0.99 13.94 8.36
CA LEU A 2 -2.00 13.97 9.44
C LEU A 2 -3.34 14.62 9.09
N GLN A 3 -3.40 15.60 8.17
CA GLN A 3 -4.68 16.20 7.75
C GLN A 3 -5.34 15.42 6.60
N ARG A 4 -4.60 15.13 5.52
CA ARG A 4 -5.14 14.44 4.34
C ARG A 4 -5.56 12.99 4.60
N TRP A 5 -5.01 12.36 5.64
CA TRP A 5 -5.31 10.98 6.05
C TRP A 5 -6.11 10.94 7.37
N SER A 6 -6.64 12.08 7.83
CA SER A 6 -7.31 12.19 9.14
C SER A 6 -8.64 11.44 9.22
N SER A 7 -9.36 11.34 8.10
CA SER A 7 -10.64 10.64 8.00
C SER A 7 -10.78 9.96 6.64
N GLN A 8 -11.76 9.07 6.54
CA GLN A 8 -12.13 8.43 5.28
C GLN A 8 -12.51 9.46 4.21
N GLU A 9 -13.25 10.51 4.57
CA GLU A 9 -13.67 11.56 3.64
C GLU A 9 -12.49 12.37 3.10
N GLU A 10 -11.54 12.76 3.97
CA GLU A 10 -10.33 13.47 3.54
C GLU A 10 -9.48 12.61 2.62
N LEU A 11 -9.30 11.34 3.00
CA LEU A 11 -8.52 10.39 2.21
C LEU A 11 -9.14 10.20 0.82
N LEU A 12 -10.46 10.03 0.73
CA LEU A 12 -11.18 9.88 -0.53
C LEU A 12 -11.23 11.18 -1.36
N ARG A 13 -11.21 12.35 -0.71
CA ARG A 13 -11.15 13.63 -1.41
C ARG A 13 -9.84 13.81 -2.16
N HIS A 14 -8.73 13.38 -1.56
CA HIS A 14 -7.39 13.53 -2.15
C HIS A 14 -6.96 12.36 -3.03
N TYR A 15 -7.33 11.13 -2.66
CA TYR A 15 -6.81 9.91 -3.25
C TYR A 15 -7.89 8.95 -3.79
N GLY A 16 -9.17 9.35 -3.79
CA GLY A 16 -10.29 8.48 -4.15
C GLY A 16 -10.21 7.85 -5.53
N ASP A 17 -9.63 8.55 -6.51
CA ASP A 17 -9.48 8.09 -7.90
C ASP A 17 -8.13 7.40 -8.17
N VAL A 18 -7.23 7.36 -7.18
CA VAL A 18 -5.97 6.66 -7.30
C VAL A 18 -6.23 5.16 -7.31
N LEU A 19 -5.71 4.49 -8.33
CA LEU A 19 -5.82 3.05 -8.49
C LEU A 19 -4.85 2.35 -7.54
N PHE A 20 -5.29 1.28 -6.89
CA PHE A 20 -4.45 0.43 -6.04
C PHE A 20 -4.64 -1.03 -6.44
N LYS A 21 -3.55 -1.81 -6.37
CA LYS A 21 -3.62 -3.24 -6.61
C LYS A 21 -4.37 -3.95 -5.47
N VAL A 22 -5.34 -4.79 -5.81
CA VAL A 22 -6.16 -5.55 -4.84
C VAL A 22 -6.05 -7.07 -5.03
N THR A 23 -5.40 -7.55 -6.10
CA THR A 23 -5.22 -9.00 -6.28
C THR A 23 -4.07 -9.60 -5.49
N GLU A 24 -4.41 -10.60 -4.68
CA GLU A 24 -3.49 -11.61 -4.15
C GLU A 24 -3.40 -12.81 -5.10
N ARG A 25 -2.38 -13.66 -4.93
CA ARG A 25 -2.14 -14.87 -5.75
C ARG A 25 -3.43 -15.69 -5.88
N GLY A 26 -3.95 -15.83 -7.09
CA GLY A 26 -5.05 -16.75 -7.36
C GLY A 26 -4.64 -18.19 -7.08
N LEU A 27 -5.58 -18.99 -6.56
CA LEU A 27 -5.46 -20.44 -6.34
C LEU A 27 -5.10 -21.24 -7.63
N CYS A 28 -5.22 -20.62 -8.80
CA CYS A 28 -5.21 -21.28 -10.11
C CYS A 28 -4.01 -20.89 -11.00
N GLY A 29 -3.01 -20.17 -10.49
CA GLY A 29 -1.78 -19.84 -11.23
C GLY A 29 -1.90 -18.80 -12.35
N SER A 30 -3.11 -18.31 -12.69
CA SER A 30 -3.28 -17.16 -13.59
C SER A 30 -3.49 -15.87 -12.78
N HIS A 31 -2.51 -14.97 -12.87
CA HIS A 31 -2.52 -13.69 -12.16
C HIS A 31 -3.23 -12.64 -13.01
N ALA A 32 -4.52 -12.39 -12.77
CA ALA A 32 -5.11 -11.13 -13.21
C ALA A 32 -4.60 -10.02 -12.29
N ARG A 33 -3.89 -9.02 -12.83
CA ARG A 33 -3.58 -7.79 -12.09
C ARG A 33 -4.87 -6.97 -12.05
N LEU A 34 -5.51 -6.91 -10.88
CA LEU A 34 -6.68 -6.09 -10.65
C LEU A 34 -6.25 -4.85 -9.88
N GLU A 35 -6.58 -3.69 -10.44
CA GLU A 35 -6.44 -2.42 -9.76
C GLU A 35 -7.82 -1.77 -9.63
N LEU A 36 -8.08 -1.15 -8.48
CA LEU A 36 -9.34 -0.49 -8.17
C LEU A 36 -9.06 0.93 -7.68
N PRO A 37 -9.89 1.93 -8.03
CA PRO A 37 -9.88 3.23 -7.36
C PRO A 37 -10.08 3.05 -5.85
N LEU A 38 -9.39 3.84 -5.04
CA LEU A 38 -9.51 3.80 -3.59
C LEU A 38 -10.97 3.92 -3.11
N ARG A 39 -11.78 4.74 -3.79
CA ARG A 39 -13.21 4.87 -3.48
C ARG A 39 -13.98 3.56 -3.60
N LEU A 40 -13.66 2.71 -4.57
CA LEU A 40 -14.32 1.41 -4.74
C LEU A 40 -13.85 0.42 -3.68
N TYR A 41 -12.57 0.48 -3.30
CA TYR A 41 -12.06 -0.31 -2.19
C TYR A 41 -12.78 0.04 -0.88
N VAL A 42 -12.97 1.33 -0.59
CA VAL A 42 -13.69 1.77 0.62
C VAL A 42 -15.16 1.30 0.61
N GLN A 43 -15.86 1.44 -0.52
CA GLN A 43 -17.23 0.92 -0.65
C GLN A 43 -17.30 -0.60 -0.44
N HIS A 44 -16.33 -1.34 -0.97
CA HIS A 44 -16.23 -2.79 -0.75
C HIS A 44 -15.98 -3.10 0.73
N ALA A 45 -15.06 -2.39 1.35
CA ALA A 45 -14.69 -2.53 2.75
C ALA A 45 -15.86 -2.33 3.71
N GLU A 46 -16.77 -1.40 3.42
CA GLU A 46 -17.98 -1.15 4.21
C GLU A 46 -19.03 -2.28 4.09
N ALA A 47 -19.03 -3.02 2.97
CA ALA A 47 -20.03 -4.04 2.69
C ALA A 47 -19.57 -5.47 3.07
N VAL A 48 -18.28 -5.68 3.32
CA VAL A 48 -17.70 -7.01 3.49
C VAL A 48 -17.63 -7.46 4.95
N ALA A 49 -18.17 -8.65 5.20
CA ALA A 49 -18.06 -9.38 6.47
C ALA A 49 -17.27 -10.69 6.31
N ALA A 50 -16.22 -10.69 5.48
CA ALA A 50 -15.36 -11.87 5.28
C ALA A 50 -14.41 -12.10 6.46
N ASP A 51 -13.99 -13.35 6.66
CA ASP A 51 -13.01 -13.74 7.69
C ASP A 51 -11.60 -13.23 7.37
N SER A 52 -11.26 -13.17 6.08
CA SER A 52 -9.98 -12.64 5.58
C SER A 52 -10.24 -11.73 4.37
N PRO A 53 -10.70 -10.48 4.59
CA PRO A 53 -10.96 -9.53 3.52
C PRO A 53 -9.67 -9.11 2.81
N PHE A 54 -9.79 -8.70 1.54
CA PHE A 54 -8.67 -8.11 0.80
C PHE A 54 -8.23 -6.80 1.43
N TYR A 55 -6.95 -6.48 1.34
CA TYR A 55 -6.37 -5.22 1.78
C TYR A 55 -5.42 -4.67 0.72
N ILE A 56 -5.25 -3.35 0.71
CA ILE A 56 -4.29 -2.69 -0.17
C ILE A 56 -2.91 -2.85 0.46
N PHE A 57 -1.99 -3.46 -0.30
CA PHE A 57 -0.57 -3.57 0.04
C PHE A 57 0.24 -3.10 -1.19
N GLU A 58 0.27 -1.79 -1.39
CA GLU A 58 0.84 -1.17 -2.59
C GLU A 58 2.32 -0.86 -2.38
N ARG A 59 3.13 -1.23 -3.37
CA ARG A 59 4.59 -1.05 -3.35
C ARG A 59 5.09 -0.13 -4.44
N SER A 60 4.30 0.06 -5.50
CA SER A 60 4.60 0.93 -6.62
C SER A 60 4.05 2.31 -6.30
N LEU A 61 4.87 3.18 -5.71
CA LEU A 61 4.49 4.54 -5.35
C LEU A 61 4.89 5.53 -6.46
N ASP A 62 4.51 5.20 -7.69
CA ASP A 62 4.82 5.93 -8.91
C ASP A 62 3.58 6.53 -9.59
N GLY A 63 3.82 7.42 -10.55
CA GLY A 63 2.75 8.11 -11.28
C GLY A 63 1.80 8.84 -10.33
N PRO A 64 0.47 8.65 -10.42
CA PRO A 64 -0.49 9.29 -9.52
C PRO A 64 -0.28 8.99 -8.03
N ARG A 65 0.37 7.87 -7.68
CA ARG A 65 0.63 7.47 -6.29
C ARG A 65 1.79 8.23 -5.65
N THR A 66 2.58 8.96 -6.45
CA THR A 66 3.69 9.80 -5.95
C THR A 66 3.22 10.84 -4.95
N ALA A 67 1.98 11.35 -5.09
CA ALA A 67 1.39 12.30 -4.14
C ALA A 67 1.30 11.75 -2.70
N LEU A 68 1.23 10.43 -2.52
CA LEU A 68 1.27 9.80 -1.19
C LEU A 68 2.62 9.99 -0.49
N LEU A 69 3.71 10.14 -1.25
CA LEU A 69 5.05 10.35 -0.72
C LEU A 69 5.24 11.76 -0.16
N GLU A 70 4.49 12.74 -0.68
CA GLU A 70 4.51 14.12 -0.16
C GLU A 70 3.89 14.23 1.24
N ASP A 71 3.11 13.22 1.63
CA ASP A 71 2.42 13.21 2.91
C ASP A 71 3.29 12.65 4.04
N PHE A 72 4.42 12.00 3.77
CA PHE A 72 5.20 11.31 4.79
C PHE A 72 6.70 11.52 4.62
N GLU A 73 7.37 11.78 5.74
CA GLU A 73 8.83 11.76 5.82
C GLU A 73 9.27 10.69 6.82
N PRO A 74 10.30 9.88 6.50
CA PRO A 74 10.85 8.91 7.43
C PRO A 74 11.28 9.58 8.75
N PRO A 75 10.94 9.02 9.92
CA PRO A 75 11.46 9.49 11.19
C PRO A 75 12.98 9.52 11.19
N ARG A 76 13.58 10.46 11.93
CA ARG A 76 15.04 10.69 11.95
C ARG A 76 15.91 9.43 12.11
N PHE A 77 15.40 8.40 12.78
CA PHE A 77 16.12 7.16 13.05
C PHE A 77 16.21 6.21 11.84
N PHE A 78 15.46 6.49 10.77
CA PHE A 78 15.36 5.63 9.58
C PHE A 78 15.75 6.37 8.30
N GLN A 79 16.44 7.51 8.40
CA GLN A 79 16.79 8.35 7.25
C GLN A 79 18.05 7.90 6.51
N ASP A 80 18.94 7.13 7.16
CA ASP A 80 20.24 6.75 6.57
C ASP A 80 20.11 5.89 5.31
N ASP A 81 19.07 5.06 5.23
CA ASP A 81 18.74 4.15 4.11
C ASP A 81 19.99 3.63 3.37
N LEU A 82 20.74 2.72 3.99
CA LEU A 82 22.03 2.22 3.46
C LEU A 82 21.90 1.57 2.07
N TYR A 83 20.71 1.10 1.70
CA TYR A 83 20.46 0.54 0.37
C TYR A 83 20.40 1.63 -0.72
N SER A 84 20.24 2.90 -0.35
CA SER A 84 20.22 4.05 -1.27
C SER A 84 21.61 4.47 -1.78
N ILE A 85 22.70 3.95 -1.21
CA ILE A 85 24.08 4.39 -1.49
C ILE A 85 24.48 4.19 -2.96
N ALA A 86 24.05 3.08 -3.57
CA ALA A 86 24.30 2.77 -4.97
C ALA A 86 23.12 2.03 -5.61
N GLU A 87 22.99 2.09 -6.93
CA GLU A 87 21.97 1.29 -7.65
C GLU A 87 22.14 -0.21 -7.38
N TYR A 88 23.39 -0.68 -7.32
CA TYR A 88 23.70 -2.08 -6.98
C TYR A 88 23.21 -2.46 -5.59
N THR A 89 23.35 -1.59 -4.58
CA THR A 89 22.83 -1.87 -3.23
C THR A 89 21.30 -1.82 -3.23
N ARG A 90 20.68 -0.87 -3.93
CA ARG A 90 19.21 -0.81 -4.04
C ARG A 90 18.63 -2.05 -4.70
N ALA A 91 19.36 -2.68 -5.62
CA ALA A 91 18.91 -3.91 -6.27
C ALA A 91 18.72 -5.09 -5.30
N PHE A 92 19.37 -5.09 -4.12
CA PHE A 92 19.11 -6.10 -3.07
C PHE A 92 17.78 -5.87 -2.36
N LEU A 93 17.39 -4.62 -2.13
CA LEU A 93 16.12 -4.24 -1.50
C LEU A 93 15.34 -3.26 -2.39
N PRO A 94 14.84 -3.72 -3.55
CA PRO A 94 14.18 -2.86 -4.53
C PRO A 94 12.79 -2.40 -4.03
N THR A 95 12.16 -3.20 -3.17
CA THR A 95 10.87 -2.89 -2.56
C THR A 95 11.04 -2.65 -1.06
N TYR A 96 11.01 -1.38 -0.65
CA TYR A 96 11.36 -0.94 0.70
C TYR A 96 10.33 0.01 1.33
N ARG A 97 9.27 0.35 0.59
CA ARG A 97 8.18 1.20 1.05
C ARG A 97 6.87 0.60 0.58
N TYR A 98 5.90 0.61 1.48
CA TYR A 98 4.57 0.09 1.23
C TYR A 98 3.53 1.09 1.72
N TYR A 99 2.49 1.28 0.93
CA TYR A 99 1.26 1.94 1.36
C TYR A 99 0.22 0.88 1.67
N VAL A 100 -0.24 0.86 2.92
CA VAL A 100 -1.09 -0.19 3.45
C VAL A 100 -2.42 0.39 3.90
N ILE A 101 -3.52 -0.14 3.37
CA ILE A 101 -4.87 0.14 3.87
C ILE A 101 -5.58 -1.19 4.09
N GLY A 102 -6.08 -1.40 5.30
CA GLY A 102 -6.85 -2.57 5.67
C GLY A 102 -8.12 -2.20 6.42
N ILE A 103 -9.01 -3.17 6.56
CA ILE A 103 -10.17 -3.12 7.47
C ILE A 103 -10.01 -4.12 8.61
N GLU A 104 -11.02 -4.20 9.46
CA GLU A 104 -11.10 -5.24 10.48
C GLU A 104 -10.85 -6.63 9.88
N ARG A 105 -10.09 -7.47 10.59
CA ARG A 105 -9.69 -8.83 10.18
C ARG A 105 -8.70 -8.91 9.00
N THR A 106 -8.25 -7.78 8.44
CA THR A 106 -7.09 -7.78 7.52
C THR A 106 -5.79 -7.91 8.29
N GLY A 107 -4.78 -8.52 7.66
CA GLY A 107 -3.45 -8.65 8.26
C GLY A 107 -2.50 -9.46 7.41
N SER A 108 -1.27 -9.61 7.92
CA SER A 108 -0.24 -10.47 7.33
C SER A 108 0.09 -11.60 8.30
N ASN A 109 0.31 -12.80 7.77
CA ASN A 109 0.75 -13.94 8.56
C ASN A 109 2.08 -13.65 9.26
N LEU A 110 2.38 -14.35 10.36
CA LEU A 110 3.69 -14.26 11.02
C LEU A 110 4.81 -14.58 10.01
N HIS A 111 5.74 -13.65 9.86
CA HIS A 111 6.88 -13.79 8.97
C HIS A 111 8.08 -13.00 9.50
N VAL A 112 9.25 -13.23 8.87
CA VAL A 112 10.45 -12.43 9.06
C VAL A 112 10.59 -11.55 7.82
N ASP A 113 10.86 -10.26 8.00
CA ASP A 113 11.12 -9.36 6.90
C ASP A 113 12.32 -9.85 6.06
N PRO A 114 12.25 -9.80 4.73
CA PRO A 114 13.36 -10.17 3.88
C PRO A 114 14.55 -9.23 4.10
N CYS A 115 15.77 -9.78 4.06
CA CYS A 115 17.03 -9.04 4.12
C CYS A 115 17.45 -8.51 2.74
#